data_AF-A0A4V2WSY2-F1
#
_entry.id   AF-A0A4V2WSY2-F1
#
_cell.length_a   1.000
_cell.length_b   1.000
_cell.length_c   1.000
_cell.angle_alpha   90.00
_cell.angle_beta   90.00
_cell.angle_gamma   90.00
#
_symmetry.space_group_name_H-M   'P 1'
#
loop_
_entity.id
_entity.type
_entity.pdbx_description
1 polymer ?
#
loop_
_entity_poly.entity_id
_entity_poly.type
_entity_poly.pdbx_seq_one_letter_code
_entity_poly.pdbx_strand_id
1 'polypeptide(L)'
;MQIAEQINQLHKKAYDTYLPLVDDVCRRDVSEKELSYLLDYLLDFACDDKILGLYKKVCRRYLYTYPSCIKFYIDVYREMWEDENDCSEGFLERNKDKGV
;
A
#
# COMPACT_ATOMS: atom_id res chain seq x y z
N MET A 1 14.88 -24.90 -5.09
CA MET A 1 15.26 -23.52 -5.49
C MET A 1 15.31 -22.68 -4.21
N GLN A 2 16.48 -22.33 -3.69
CA GLN A 2 16.62 -21.77 -2.32
C GLN A 2 16.26 -20.28 -2.21
N ILE A 3 16.30 -19.51 -3.31
CA ILE A 3 16.10 -18.06 -3.29
C ILE A 3 14.66 -17.67 -2.94
N ALA A 4 13.65 -18.35 -3.52
CA ALA A 4 12.25 -18.08 -3.22
C ALA A 4 11.92 -18.30 -1.74
N GLU A 5 12.53 -19.31 -1.12
CA GLU A 5 12.33 -19.61 0.30
C GLU A 5 12.98 -18.55 1.20
N GLN A 6 14.15 -18.04 0.81
CA GLN A 6 14.82 -16.93 1.51
C GLN A 6 14.00 -15.63 1.43
N ILE A 7 13.40 -15.33 0.28
CA ILE A 7 12.50 -14.17 0.09
C ILE A 7 11.28 -14.30 1.02
N ASN A 8 10.63 -15.47 1.03
CA ASN A 8 9.49 -15.72 1.91
C ASN A 8 9.84 -15.59 3.40
N GLN A 9 11.02 -16.06 3.81
CA GLN A 9 11.50 -15.89 5.18
C GLN A 9 11.76 -14.42 5.53
N LEU A 10 12.26 -13.63 4.58
CA LEU A 10 12.45 -12.19 4.77
C LEU A 10 11.11 -11.47 4.97
N HIS A 11 10.12 -11.74 4.12
CA HIS A 11 8.79 -11.14 4.25
C HIS A 11 8.11 -11.54 5.56
N LYS A 12 8.25 -12.80 5.98
CA LYS A 12 7.73 -13.24 7.29
C LYS A 12 8.36 -12.47 8.44
N LYS A 13 9.69 -12.30 8.44
CA LYS A 13 10.40 -11.53 9.47
C LYS A 13 9.99 -10.06 9.47
N ALA A 14 9.83 -9.46 8.28
CA ALA A 14 9.33 -8.10 8.15
C ALA A 14 7.93 -7.99 8.76
N TYR A 15 7.03 -8.92 8.44
CA TYR A 15 5.67 -8.93 8.97
C TYR A 15 5.64 -9.01 10.50
N ASP A 16 6.38 -9.96 11.08
CA ASP A 16 6.44 -10.15 12.53
C ASP A 16 7.04 -8.91 13.25
N THR A 17 7.90 -8.15 12.57
CA THR A 17 8.51 -6.91 13.09
C THR A 17 7.55 -5.72 12.99
N TYR A 18 6.87 -5.55 11.85
CA TYR A 18 6.04 -4.37 11.61
C TYR A 18 4.63 -4.48 12.20
N LEU A 19 4.09 -5.69 12.36
CA LEU A 19 2.78 -5.91 12.95
C LEU A 19 2.58 -5.19 14.30
N PRO A 20 3.46 -5.36 15.32
CA PRO A 20 3.29 -4.68 16.60
C PRO A 20 3.43 -3.16 16.49
N LEU A 21 4.26 -2.65 15.55
CA LEU A 21 4.42 -1.21 15.32
C LEU A 21 3.16 -0.59 14.73
N VAL A 22 2.56 -1.27 13.74
CA VAL A 22 1.30 -0.85 13.12
C VAL A 22 0.16 -0.88 14.13
N ASP A 23 0.11 -1.90 14.99
CA ASP A 23 -0.88 -2.00 16.06
C ASP A 23 -0.74 -0.89 17.11
N ASP A 24 0.49 -0.55 17.51
CA ASP A 24 0.76 0.56 18.42
C ASP A 24 0.34 1.89 17.82
N VAL A 25 0.84 2.20 16.62
CA VAL A 25 0.50 3.43 15.89
C VAL A 25 -1.01 3.54 15.74
N CYS A 26 -1.72 2.49 15.32
CA CYS A 26 -3.17 2.54 15.15
C CYS A 26 -3.96 2.81 16.45
N ARG A 27 -3.39 2.56 17.63
CA ARG A 27 -4.03 2.75 18.95
C ARG A 27 -3.80 4.14 19.54
N ARG A 28 -2.85 4.91 19.03
CA ARG A 28 -2.54 6.25 19.52
C ARG A 28 -2.61 7.30 18.42
N ASP A 29 -2.57 8.55 18.82
CA ASP A 29 -2.37 9.64 17.88
C ASP A 29 -0.86 9.83 17.67
N VAL A 30 -0.46 9.80 16.42
CA VAL A 30 0.94 9.97 15.99
C VAL A 30 1.04 11.20 15.11
N SER A 31 2.22 11.79 15.07
CA SER A 31 2.48 12.90 14.15
C SER A 31 2.47 12.42 12.69
N GLU A 32 2.13 13.31 11.76
CA GLU A 32 2.20 13.01 10.32
C GLU A 32 3.60 12.52 9.91
N LYS A 33 4.67 13.09 10.48
CA LYS A 33 6.05 12.67 10.21
C LYS A 33 6.32 11.22 10.63
N GLU A 34 5.86 10.84 11.81
CA GLU A 34 5.99 9.47 12.32
C GLU A 34 5.18 8.48 11.47
N LEU A 35 3.97 8.88 11.07
CA LEU A 35 3.13 8.12 10.15
C LEU A 35 3.81 7.91 8.79
N SER A 36 4.38 8.96 8.20
CA SER A 36 5.11 8.90 6.92
C SER A 36 6.25 7.89 6.98
N TYR A 37 7.10 7.95 8.01
CA TYR A 37 8.18 6.98 8.15
C TYR A 37 7.68 5.54 8.22
N LEU A 38 6.61 5.27 8.98
CA LEU A 38 6.03 3.93 9.02
C LEU A 38 5.51 3.48 7.64
N LEU A 39 4.85 4.39 6.90
CA LEU A 39 4.33 4.08 5.56
C LEU A 39 5.46 3.85 4.55
N ASP A 40 6.55 4.61 4.60
CA ASP A 40 7.75 4.38 3.78
C ASP A 40 8.30 2.97 4.00
N TYR A 41 8.49 2.57 5.27
CA TYR A 41 9.01 1.24 5.61
C TYR A 41 8.10 0.10 5.19
N LEU A 42 6.77 0.29 5.29
CA LEU A 42 5.81 -0.73 4.85
C LEU A 42 5.75 -0.83 3.32
N LEU A 43 5.90 0.31 2.62
CA LEU A 43 5.86 0.38 1.17
C LEU A 43 6.99 -0.41 0.50
N ASP A 44 8.19 -0.42 1.10
CA ASP A 44 9.35 -1.21 0.65
C ASP A 44 9.06 -2.72 0.55
N PHE A 45 8.08 -3.22 1.32
CA PHE A 45 7.69 -4.64 1.36
C PHE A 45 6.24 -4.86 0.91
N ALA A 46 5.58 -3.85 0.33
CA ALA A 46 4.17 -3.92 -0.02
C ALA A 46 3.84 -4.85 -1.20
N CYS A 47 4.84 -5.49 -1.81
CA CYS A 47 4.65 -6.61 -2.73
C CYS A 47 4.14 -7.89 -2.04
N ASP A 48 4.35 -8.01 -0.73
CA ASP A 48 3.81 -9.12 0.06
C ASP A 48 2.40 -8.76 0.55
N ASP A 49 1.43 -9.62 0.26
CA ASP A 49 0.02 -9.40 0.61
C ASP A 49 -0.22 -9.14 2.10
N LYS A 50 0.58 -9.74 2.99
CA LYS A 50 0.41 -9.55 4.43
C LYS A 50 0.90 -8.18 4.86
N ILE A 51 2.03 -7.72 4.32
CA ILE A 51 2.53 -6.36 4.55
C ILE A 51 1.58 -5.34 3.93
N LEU A 52 1.09 -5.58 2.72
CA LEU A 52 0.09 -4.73 2.08
C LEU A 52 -1.17 -4.61 2.95
N GLY A 53 -1.56 -5.68 3.64
CA GLY A 53 -2.63 -5.66 4.64
C GLY A 53 -2.34 -4.69 5.79
N LEU A 54 -1.11 -4.67 6.31
CA LEU A 54 -0.68 -3.72 7.34
C LEU A 54 -0.68 -2.27 6.82
N TYR A 55 -0.14 -2.06 5.62
CA TYR A 55 -0.12 -0.76 4.95
C TYR A 55 -1.54 -0.19 4.79
N LYS A 56 -2.46 -0.98 4.23
CA LYS A 56 -3.87 -0.61 4.07
C LYS A 56 -4.55 -0.31 5.40
N LYS A 57 -4.20 -1.04 6.47
CA LYS A 57 -4.73 -0.80 7.82
C LYS A 57 -4.33 0.59 8.34
N VAL A 58 -3.06 0.96 8.20
CA VAL A 58 -2.55 2.29 8.58
C VAL A 58 -3.24 3.38 7.75
N CYS A 59 -3.31 3.22 6.43
CA CYS A 59 -3.97 4.17 5.55
C CYS A 59 -5.43 4.41 5.94
N ARG A 60 -6.20 3.35 6.23
CA ARG A 60 -7.60 3.47 6.67
C ARG A 60 -7.74 4.19 8.01
N ARG A 61 -6.82 3.95 8.95
CA ARG A 61 -6.86 4.56 10.29
C ARG A 61 -6.64 6.06 10.25
N TYR A 62 -5.78 6.55 9.35
CA TYR A 62 -5.40 7.96 9.26
C TYR A 62 -5.99 8.70 8.05
N LEU A 63 -6.84 8.05 7.26
CA LEU A 63 -7.46 8.63 6.07
C LEU A 63 -8.15 9.98 6.35
N TYR A 64 -8.80 10.10 7.51
CA TYR A 64 -9.50 11.32 7.90
C TYR A 64 -8.63 12.31 8.69
N THR A 65 -7.56 11.81 9.33
CA THR A 65 -6.64 12.65 10.12
C THR A 65 -5.64 13.38 9.22
N TYR A 66 -5.08 12.66 8.25
CA TYR A 66 -4.06 13.17 7.33
C TYR A 66 -4.40 12.81 5.87
N PRO A 67 -5.51 13.32 5.32
CA PRO A 67 -6.02 12.89 4.01
C PRO A 67 -5.01 13.12 2.88
N SER A 68 -4.27 14.24 2.88
CA SER A 68 -3.27 14.54 1.85
C SER A 68 -2.09 13.57 1.90
N CYS A 69 -1.59 13.26 3.10
CA CYS A 69 -0.49 12.30 3.30
C CYS A 69 -0.92 10.89 2.86
N ILE A 70 -2.09 10.42 3.32
CA ILE A 70 -2.59 9.09 2.92
C ILE A 70 -2.82 9.00 1.41
N LYS A 71 -3.36 10.05 0.78
CA LYS A 71 -3.54 10.08 -0.66
C LYS A 71 -2.20 9.96 -1.39
N PHE A 72 -1.19 10.74 -0.99
CA PHE A 72 0.15 10.66 -1.56
C PHE A 72 0.70 9.24 -1.50
N TYR A 73 0.60 8.59 -0.34
CA TYR A 73 1.08 7.23 -0.16
C TYR A 73 0.34 6.20 -1.01
N ILE A 74 -0.99 6.33 -1.14
CA ILE A 74 -1.75 5.49 -2.07
C ILE A 74 -1.25 5.69 -3.50
N ASP A 75 -1.05 6.93 -3.95
CA ASP A 75 -0.59 7.22 -5.30
C ASP A 75 0.81 6.63 -5.56
N VAL A 76 1.75 6.74 -4.61
CA VAL A 76 3.08 6.12 -4.70
C VAL A 76 2.99 4.59 -4.75
N TYR A 77 2.13 3.97 -3.93
CA TYR A 77 1.92 2.53 -3.99
C TYR A 77 1.47 2.09 -5.38
N ARG A 78 0.52 2.81 -5.99
CA ARG A 78 0.03 2.51 -7.34
C ARG A 78 1.14 2.65 -8.36
N GLU A 79 1.89 3.74 -8.32
CA GLU A 79 3.02 3.96 -9.25
C GLU A 79 4.09 2.85 -9.16
N MET A 80 4.35 2.33 -7.95
CA MET A 80 5.38 1.31 -7.74
C MET A 80 4.91 -0.12 -8.03
N TRP A 81 3.65 -0.45 -7.77
CA TRP A 81 3.18 -1.83 -7.69
C TRP A 81 1.96 -2.14 -8.57
N GLU A 82 1.19 -1.13 -9.01
CA GLU A 82 0.11 -1.32 -9.99
C GLU A 82 0.65 -0.97 -11.39
N ASP A 83 0.60 -1.92 -12.32
CA ASP A 83 0.99 -1.64 -13.71
C ASP A 83 0.04 -0.60 -14.33
N GLU A 84 0.56 0.27 -15.23
CA GLU A 84 -0.24 1.25 -16.00
C GLU A 84 -1.38 0.61 -16.85
N ASN A 85 -1.42 -0.72 -16.92
CA ASN A 85 -2.29 -1.44 -17.84
C ASN A 85 -3.75 -1.57 -17.38
N ASP A 86 -4.10 -1.11 -16.18
CA ASP A 86 -5.51 -1.08 -15.71
C ASP A 86 -6.30 0.15 -16.22
N CYS A 87 -5.72 0.93 -17.14
CA CYS A 87 -6.37 2.08 -17.78
C CYS A 87 -6.84 1.83 -19.23
N SER A 88 -6.91 0.57 -19.70
CA SER A 88 -7.37 0.27 -21.09
C SER A 88 -8.69 -0.50 -21.24
N GLU A 89 -9.41 -0.89 -20.18
CA GLU A 89 -10.73 -1.54 -20.37
C GLU A 89 -11.94 -0.59 -20.24
N GLY A 90 -11.76 0.66 -19.77
CA GLY A 90 -12.87 1.61 -19.58
C GLY A 90 -13.12 2.62 -20.71
N PHE A 91 -12.22 2.77 -21.68
CA PHE A 91 -12.31 3.84 -22.70
C PHE A 91 -12.81 3.36 -24.07
N LEU A 92 -12.78 2.06 -24.36
CA LEU A 92 -13.16 1.52 -25.67
C LEU A 92 -14.66 1.16 -25.82
N GLU A 93 -15.41 1.02 -24.73
CA GLU A 93 -16.86 0.72 -24.82
C GLU A 93 -17.74 1.97 -25.07
N ARG A 94 -17.21 3.19 -24.93
CA ARG A 94 -18.00 4.42 -25.18
C ARG A 94 -18.08 4.86 -26.64
N ASN A 95 -17.40 4.17 -27.56
CA ASN A 95 -17.35 4.55 -28.98
C ASN A 95 -18.08 3.57 -29.92
N LYS A 96 -18.99 2.72 -29.40
CA LYS A 96 -19.88 1.89 -30.24
C LYS A 96 -21.29 2.46 -30.46
N ASP A 97 -21.68 3.52 -29.75
CA ASP A 97 -23.01 4.16 -29.87
C ASP A 97 -22.99 5.52 -30.61
N LYS A 98 -22.15 5.66 -31.64
CA LYS A 98 -22.31 6.73 -32.63
C LYS A 98 -22.22 6.16 -34.04
N GLY A 99 -23.20 5.35 -34.38
CA GLY A 99 -23.65 5.22 -35.75
C GLY A 99 -24.46 6.45 -36.13
N VAL A 100 -23.91 7.29 -37.01
CA VAL A 100 -24.60 7.97 -38.13
C VAL A 100 -23.60 8.02 -39.27
#